data_AF-A0A5C4QSV1-F1
#
_entry.id   AF-A0A5C4QSV1-F1
#
_cell.length_a   1.000
_cell.length_b   1.000
_cell.length_c   1.000
_cell.angle_alpha   90.00
_cell.angle_beta   90.00
_cell.angle_gamma   90.00
#
_symmetry.space_group_name_H-M   'P 1'
#
loop_
_entity.id
_entity.type
_entity.pdbx_description
1 polymer ?
#
loop_
_entity_poly.entity_id
_entity_poly.type
_entity_poly.pdbx_seq_one_letter_code
_entity_poly.pdbx_strand_id
1 'polypeptide(L)' 'MADQDPDTATDTTAMLAAAGIVVTDEGRARARHRLDDARARWTPALEAEAREQLGLPARAA' A
#
# COMPACT_ATOMS: atom_id res chain seq x y z
N MET A 1 22.52 -0.44 -1.32
CA MET A 1 22.21 -1.76 -0.75
C MET A 1 20.88 -2.19 -1.35
N ALA A 2 20.89 -3.27 -2.13
CA ALA A 2 19.70 -3.84 -2.74
C ALA A 2 19.04 -4.72 -1.68
N ASP A 3 17.95 -4.24 -1.09
CA ASP A 3 17.08 -5.08 -0.26
C ASP A 3 16.13 -5.77 -1.24
N GLN A 4 16.40 -7.04 -1.51
CA GLN A 4 15.50 -7.87 -2.30
C GLN A 4 14.32 -8.23 -1.41
N ASP A 5 13.16 -7.64 -1.69
CA ASP A 5 11.89 -8.08 -1.12
C ASP A 5 11.74 -9.60 -1.35
N PRO A 6 11.37 -10.37 -0.30
CA PRO A 6 11.26 -11.81 -0.40
C PRO A 6 10.13 -12.22 -1.34
N ASP A 7 10.15 -13.50 -1.74
CA ASP A 7 9.30 -14.24 -2.70
C ASP A 7 7.77 -13.95 -2.73
N THR A 8 7.26 -13.17 -1.78
CA THR A 8 5.89 -12.64 -1.70
C THR A 8 5.35 -11.96 -2.97
N ALA A 9 6.21 -11.33 -3.78
CA ALA A 9 5.79 -10.69 -5.03
C ALA A 9 5.34 -11.71 -6.09
N THR A 10 5.98 -12.89 -6.13
CA THR A 10 5.63 -13.99 -7.02
C THR A 10 4.26 -14.56 -6.64
N ASP A 11 4.05 -14.82 -5.34
CA ASP A 11 2.77 -15.30 -4.81
C ASP A 11 1.61 -14.34 -5.08
N THR A 12 1.86 -13.04 -4.90
CA THR A 12 0.82 -12.02 -5.11
C THR A 12 0.48 -11.86 -6.59
N THR A 13 1.47 -11.94 -7.49
CA THR A 13 1.23 -11.84 -8.94
C THR A 13 0.43 -13.04 -9.45
N ALA A 14 0.75 -14.25 -8.96
CA ALA A 14 -0.01 -15.45 -9.28
C ALA A 14 -1.46 -15.38 -8.74
N MET A 15 -1.65 -14.86 -7.52
CA MET A 15 -2.98 -14.64 -6.94
C MET A 15 -3.81 -13.64 -7.76
N LEU A 16 -3.20 -12.51 -8.16
CA LEU A 16 -3.86 -11.52 -9.01
C LEU A 16 -4.23 -12.09 -10.37
N ALA A 17 -3.32 -12.88 -10.98
CA ALA A 17 -3.59 -13.56 -12.23
C ALA A 17 -4.75 -14.57 -12.11
N ALA A 18 -4.86 -15.30 -10.99
CA ALA A 18 -5.99 -16.18 -10.71
C ALA A 18 -7.34 -15.43 -10.60
N ALA A 19 -7.30 -14.17 -10.19
CA ALA A 19 -8.45 -13.25 -10.20
C ALA A 19 -8.68 -12.55 -11.57
N GLY A 20 -7.90 -12.89 -12.60
CA GLY A 20 -7.98 -12.28 -13.94
C GLY A 20 -7.32 -10.91 -14.05
N ILE A 21 -6.51 -10.52 -13.06
CA ILE A 21 -5.82 -9.23 -13.04
C ILE A 21 -4.41 -9.39 -13.61
N VAL A 22 -4.14 -8.68 -14.70
CA VAL A 22 -2.82 -8.67 -15.35
C VAL A 22 -1.95 -7.60 -14.70
N VAL A 23 -0.83 -8.02 -14.11
CA VAL A 23 0.18 -7.11 -13.56
C VAL A 23 1.18 -6.76 -14.66
N THR A 24 1.20 -5.49 -15.07
CA THR A 24 2.21 -4.93 -15.98
C THR A 24 3.13 -3.97 -15.23
N ASP A 25 4.33 -3.74 -15.75
CA ASP A 25 5.28 -2.79 -15.14
C ASP A 25 4.70 -1.37 -15.10
N GLU A 26 4.03 -0.96 -16.18
CA GLU A 26 3.33 0.33 -16.23
C GLU A 26 2.18 0.40 -15.19
N GLY A 27 1.41 -0.68 -15.04
CA GLY A 27 0.37 -0.79 -14.03
C GLY A 27 0.93 -0.70 -12.61
N ARG A 28 2.06 -1.35 -12.36
CA ARG A 28 2.79 -1.30 -11.09
C ARG A 28 3.28 0.12 -10.79
N ALA A 29 3.86 0.80 -11.78
CA ALA A 29 4.31 2.19 -11.62
C ALA A 29 3.14 3.13 -11.29
N ARG A 30 2.00 3.00 -11.98
CA ARG A 30 0.79 3.79 -11.68
C ARG A 30 0.23 3.49 -10.29
N ALA A 31 0.18 2.21 -9.89
CA ALA A 31 -0.26 1.83 -8.55
C ALA A 31 0.64 2.44 -7.47
N ARG A 32 1.96 2.43 -7.71
CA ARG A 32 2.93 3.04 -6.80
C ARG A 32 2.70 4.55 -6.67
N HIS A 33 2.58 5.26 -7.80
CA HIS A 33 2.30 6.69 -7.79
C HIS A 33 1.03 7.03 -7.00
N ARG A 34 -0.05 6.28 -7.19
CA ARG A 34 -1.30 6.49 -6.44
C ARG A 34 -1.16 6.25 -4.94
N LEU A 35 -0.36 5.25 -4.55
CA LEU A 35 -0.07 4.99 -3.14
C LEU A 35 0.73 6.15 -2.53
N ASP A 36 1.73 6.65 -3.24
CA ASP A 36 2.54 7.77 -2.80
C ASP A 36 1.68 9.05 -2.69
N ASP A 37 0.81 9.33 -3.65
CA ASP A 37 -0.16 10.44 -3.60
C ASP A 37 -1.15 10.31 -2.43
N ALA A 38 -1.62 9.10 -2.15
CA ALA A 38 -2.50 8.83 -1.03
C ALA A 38 -1.77 9.08 0.29
N ARG A 39 -0.52 8.62 0.40
CA ARG A 39 0.31 8.83 1.58
C ARG A 39 0.63 10.30 1.81
N ALA A 40 0.88 11.07 0.75
CA ALA A 40 1.11 12.51 0.84
C ALA A 40 -0.11 13.29 1.35
N ARG A 41 -1.33 12.78 1.13
CA ARG A 41 -2.57 13.39 1.63
C ARG A 41 -2.83 13.13 3.11
N TRP A 42 -2.20 12.12 3.71
CA TRP A 42 -2.37 11.83 5.13
C TRP A 42 -1.67 12.88 5.99
N THR A 43 -2.45 13.57 6.80
CA THR A 43 -1.94 14.47 7.84
C THR A 43 -2.06 13.79 9.22
N PRO A 44 -1.29 14.23 10.22
CA PRO A 44 -1.43 13.71 11.58
C PRO A 44 -2.84 13.84 12.16
N ALA A 45 -3.56 14.90 11.79
CA ALA A 45 -4.94 15.12 12.21
C ALA A 45 -5.90 14.09 11.58
N LEU A 46 -5.76 13.84 10.27
CA LEU A 46 -6.54 12.81 9.59
C LEU A 46 -6.22 11.42 10.17
N GLU A 47 -4.94 11.13 10.44
CA GLU A 47 -4.53 9.86 11.07
C GLU A 47 -5.16 9.69 12.45
N ALA A 48 -5.17 10.72 13.28
CA ALA A 48 -5.81 10.68 14.60
C ALA A 48 -7.31 10.42 14.48
N GLU A 49 -8.01 11.14 13.60
CA GLU A 49 -9.45 10.95 13.36
C GLU A 49 -9.78 9.54 12.89
N ALA A 50 -9.02 9.01 11.93
CA ALA A 50 -9.22 7.65 11.43
C ALA A 50 -8.99 6.60 12.52
N ARG A 51 -8.01 6.82 13.39
CA ARG A 51 -7.75 5.92 14.54
C ARG A 51 -8.88 5.96 15.55
N GLU A 52 -9.41 7.14 15.86
CA GLU A 52 -10.57 7.29 16.74
C GLU A 52 -11.79 6.54 16.19
N GLN A 53 -12.09 6.70 14.90
CA GLN A 53 -13.20 5.99 14.23
C GLN A 53 -13.03 4.46 14.26
N LEU A 54 -11.80 3.97 14.19
CA LEU A 54 -11.47 2.55 14.27
C LEU A 54 -11.34 2.04 15.71
N GLY A 55 -11.53 2.89 16.73
CA GLY A 55 -11.35 2.53 18.15
C GLY A 55 -9.90 2.20 18.51
N LEU A 56 -8.95 2.68 17.73
CA LEU A 56 -7.52 2.44 17.93
C LEU A 56 -6.91 3.50 18.86
N PRO A 57 -5.97 3.13 19.74
CA PRO A 57 -5.31 4.09 20.62
C PRO A 57 -4.53 5.14 19.81
N ALA A 58 -4.35 6.35 20.33
CA ALA A 58 -3.51 7.35 19.68
C ALA A 58 -2.10 6.80 19.40
N ARG A 59 -1.52 7.15 18.26
CA ARG A 59 -0.17 6.70 17.89
C ARG A 59 0.85 7.52 18.68
N ALA A 60 1.80 6.86 19.34
CA ALA A 60 2.92 7.55 19.97
C ALA A 60 3.82 8.16 18.88
N ALA A 61 4.19 9.43 19.07
CA ALA A 61 5.02 10.22 18.16
C ALA A 61 6.48 9.73 18.14
#